data_AF-A0A7J2NMC5-F1
#
_entry.id   AF-A0A7J2NMC5-F1
#
_cell.length_a   1.000
_cell.length_b   1.000
_cell.length_c   1.000
_cell.angle_alpha   90.00
_cell.angle_beta   90.00
_cell.angle_gamma   90.00
#
_symmetry.space_group_name_H-M   'P 1'
#
loop_
_entity.id
_entity.type
_entity.pdbx_description
1 polymer ?
#
loop_
_entity_poly.entity_id
_entity_poly.type
_entity_poly.pdbx_seq_one_letter_code
_entity_poly.pdbx_strand_id
1 'polypeptide(L)'
;MIGAVIFVIFFVLFLLVSLGGVYLPPGHMILEAIVPEIFQADPMYGQLAEGIINGVIYGFIIWLIFSIAKMVYDRMQGPKEVVVKVENNE
;
A
#
# COMPACT_ATOMS: atom_id res chain seq x y z
N MET A 1 9.25 8.92 4.80
CA MET A 1 8.89 7.72 5.58
C MET A 1 7.39 7.45 5.62
N ILE A 2 6.52 8.47 5.74
CA ILE A 2 5.07 8.25 5.89
C ILE A 2 4.42 7.42 4.76
N GLY A 3 4.85 7.59 3.49
CA GLY A 3 4.36 6.76 2.39
C GLY A 3 4.68 5.27 2.56
N ALA A 4 5.89 4.92 3.02
CA ALA A 4 6.26 3.53 3.27
C ALA A 4 5.42 2.92 4.41
N VAL A 5 5.11 3.71 5.45
CA VAL A 5 4.21 3.27 6.53
C VAL A 5 2.81 2.96 5.98
N ILE A 6 2.28 3.81 5.12
CA ILE A 6 0.99 3.59 4.46
C ILE A 6 1.02 2.30 3.63
N PHE A 7 2.07 2.11 2.83
CA PHE A 7 2.24 0.86 2.08
C PHE A 7 2.20 -0.36 3.00
N VAL A 8 2.98 -0.37 4.09
CA VAL A 8 3.05 -1.51 5.01
C VAL A 8 1.71 -1.78 5.68
N ILE A 9 0.99 -0.74 6.12
CA ILE A 9 -0.34 -0.89 6.72
C ILE A 9 -1.29 -1.58 5.74
N PHE A 10 -1.38 -1.09 4.50
CA PHE A 10 -2.27 -1.67 3.52
C PHE A 10 -1.82 -3.06 3.05
N PHE A 11 -0.51 -3.28 2.90
CA PHE A 11 0.03 -4.61 2.63
C PHE A 11 -0.44 -5.63 3.67
N VAL A 12 -0.26 -5.32 4.97
CA VAL A 12 -0.69 -6.20 6.06
C VAL A 12 -2.20 -6.38 6.07
N LEU A 13 -2.98 -5.32 5.84
CA LEU A 13 -4.45 -5.41 5.77
C LEU A 13 -4.90 -6.38 4.67
N PHE A 14 -4.42 -6.23 3.44
CA PHE A 14 -4.83 -7.11 2.33
C PHE A 14 -4.29 -8.54 2.47
N LEU A 15 -3.12 -8.70 3.08
CA LEU A 15 -2.60 -10.01 3.47
C LEU A 15 -3.55 -10.72 4.44
N LEU A 16 -3.96 -10.04 5.51
CA LEU A 16 -4.87 -10.60 6.52
C LEU A 16 -6.26 -10.88 5.96
N VAL A 17 -6.78 -10.01 5.10
CA VAL A 17 -8.08 -10.22 4.42
C VAL A 17 -8.03 -11.49 3.55
N SER A 18 -6.96 -11.68 2.78
CA SER A 18 -6.82 -12.87 1.92
C SER A 18 -6.60 -14.15 2.74
N LEU A 19 -5.84 -14.08 3.83
CA LEU A 19 -5.70 -15.17 4.80
C LEU A 19 -7.02 -15.52 5.51
N GLY A 20 -7.96 -14.57 5.58
CA GLY A 20 -9.31 -14.81 6.05
C GLY A 20 -10.19 -15.63 5.09
N GLY A 21 -9.64 -16.07 3.95
CA GLY A 21 -10.36 -16.82 2.92
C GLY A 21 -11.30 -15.95 2.08
N VAL A 22 -11.14 -14.63 2.14
CA VAL A 22 -11.90 -13.70 1.30
C VAL A 22 -11.31 -13.75 -0.11
N TYR A 23 -12.12 -14.13 -1.09
CA TYR A 23 -11.75 -14.03 -2.50
C TYR A 23 -11.45 -12.58 -2.84
N LEU A 24 -10.21 -12.29 -3.22
CA LEU A 24 -9.77 -10.94 -3.50
C LEU A 24 -8.98 -10.90 -4.84
N PRO A 25 -9.56 -10.33 -5.91
CA PRO A 25 -8.81 -10.09 -7.14
C PRO A 25 -7.78 -8.96 -6.92
N PRO A 26 -6.76 -8.82 -7.77
CA PRO A 26 -6.40 -9.70 -8.87
C PRO A 26 -5.58 -10.92 -8.42
N GLY A 27 -5.13 -10.98 -7.16
CA GLY A 27 -4.23 -12.03 -6.66
C GLY A 27 -4.78 -13.43 -6.87
N HIS A 28 -6.06 -13.64 -6.57
CA HIS A 28 -6.71 -14.93 -6.83
C HIS A 28 -6.70 -15.30 -8.32
N MET A 29 -7.08 -14.36 -9.19
CA MET A 29 -7.16 -14.58 -10.63
C MET A 29 -5.78 -14.90 -11.23
N ILE A 30 -4.73 -14.23 -10.74
CA ILE A 30 -3.35 -14.48 -11.17
C ILE A 30 -2.91 -15.89 -10.78
N LEU A 31 -3.20 -16.30 -9.54
CA LEU A 31 -2.83 -17.63 -9.07
C LEU A 31 -3.62 -18.73 -9.77
N GLU A 32 -4.92 -18.53 -9.98
CA GLU A 32 -5.76 -19.47 -10.74
C GLU A 32 -5.27 -19.62 -12.20
N ALA A 33 -4.78 -18.53 -12.81
CA ALA A 33 -4.28 -18.56 -14.19
C ALA A 33 -2.87 -19.15 -14.33
N ILE A 34 -1.99 -18.96 -13.35
CA ILE A 34 -0.55 -19.33 -13.46
C ILE A 34 -0.23 -20.61 -12.70
N VAL A 35 -0.84 -20.81 -11.52
CA VAL A 35 -0.56 -21.94 -10.61
C VAL A 35 -1.87 -22.46 -9.99
N PRO A 36 -2.83 -22.98 -10.78
CA PRO A 36 -4.16 -23.39 -10.27
C PRO A 36 -4.10 -24.46 -9.17
N GLU A 37 -3.05 -25.27 -9.17
CA GLU A 37 -2.80 -26.35 -8.21
C GLU A 37 -2.53 -25.84 -6.79
N ILE A 38 -2.14 -24.56 -6.63
CA ILE A 38 -1.73 -23.99 -5.33
C ILE A 38 -2.84 -24.04 -4.29
N PHE A 39 -4.10 -23.92 -4.72
CA PHE A 39 -5.27 -24.00 -3.85
C PHE A 39 -5.68 -25.45 -3.54
N GLN A 40 -5.25 -26.42 -4.37
CA GLN A 40 -5.60 -27.83 -4.21
C GLN A 40 -4.66 -28.56 -3.27
N ALA A 41 -3.38 -28.17 -3.23
CA ALA A 41 -2.37 -28.78 -2.37
C ALA A 41 -2.61 -28.45 -0.88
N ASP A 42 -2.82 -27.17 -0.58
CA ASP A 42 -3.24 -26.69 0.73
C ASP A 42 -3.86 -25.29 0.54
N PRO A 43 -5.14 -25.08 0.94
CA PRO A 43 -5.77 -23.77 0.85
C PRO A 43 -4.95 -22.64 1.49
N MET A 44 -4.17 -22.94 2.53
CA MET A 44 -3.35 -21.95 3.22
C MET A 44 -2.22 -21.40 2.34
N TYR A 45 -1.61 -22.22 1.47
CA TYR A 45 -0.57 -21.73 0.56
C TYR A 45 -1.15 -20.82 -0.51
N GLY A 46 -2.31 -21.18 -1.07
CA GLY A 46 -3.02 -20.35 -2.03
C GLY A 46 -3.43 -19.00 -1.42
N GLN A 47 -4.01 -19.02 -0.21
CA GLN A 47 -4.42 -17.80 0.51
C GLN A 47 -3.23 -16.91 0.90
N LEU A 48 -2.10 -17.50 1.30
CA LEU A 48 -0.90 -16.75 1.62
C LEU A 48 -0.31 -16.08 0.36
N ALA A 49 -0.18 -16.82 -0.74
CA ALA A 49 0.29 -16.28 -2.00
C ALA A 49 -0.65 -15.19 -2.54
N GLU A 50 -1.97 -15.42 -2.45
CA GLU A 50 -3.00 -14.46 -2.83
C GLU A 50 -2.84 -13.17 -2.03
N GLY A 51 -2.68 -13.29 -0.71
CA GLY A 51 -2.49 -12.17 0.19
C GLY A 51 -1.21 -11.39 -0.07
N ILE A 52 -0.11 -12.04 -0.42
CA ILE A 52 1.13 -11.37 -0.80
C ILE A 52 0.92 -10.58 -2.10
N ILE A 53 0.33 -11.20 -3.12
CA ILE A 53 0.11 -10.55 -4.42
C ILE A 53 -0.83 -9.35 -4.26
N ASN A 54 -1.96 -9.53 -3.58
CA ASN A 54 -2.92 -8.46 -3.30
C ASN A 54 -2.32 -7.37 -2.43
N GLY A 55 -1.60 -7.74 -1.37
CA GLY A 55 -0.91 -6.79 -0.50
C GLY A 55 0.06 -5.91 -1.26
N VAL A 56 0.85 -6.47 -2.18
CA VAL A 56 1.77 -5.70 -3.02
C VAL A 56 1.00 -4.80 -3.99
N ILE A 57 0.02 -5.33 -4.72
CA ILE A 57 -0.71 -4.58 -5.75
C ILE A 57 -1.50 -3.43 -5.13
N TYR A 58 -2.35 -3.73 -4.15
CA TYR A 58 -3.18 -2.71 -3.51
C TYR A 58 -2.35 -1.76 -2.65
N GLY A 59 -1.36 -2.28 -1.92
CA GLY A 59 -0.43 -1.44 -1.16
C GLY A 59 0.28 -0.43 -2.07
N PHE A 60 0.76 -0.88 -3.24
CA PHE A 60 1.41 -0.01 -4.22
C PHE A 60 0.45 1.02 -4.81
N ILE A 61 -0.77 0.62 -5.20
CA ILE A 61 -1.78 1.55 -5.74
C ILE A 61 -2.10 2.64 -4.71
N ILE A 62 -2.37 2.26 -3.46
CA ILE A 62 -2.73 3.21 -2.40
C ILE A 62 -1.55 4.12 -2.06
N TRP A 63 -0.35 3.57 -1.96
CA TRP A 63 0.86 4.35 -1.77
C TRP A 63 1.08 5.37 -2.89
N LEU A 64 0.83 4.97 -4.16
CA LEU A 64 0.97 5.84 -5.31
C LEU A 64 -0.05 6.98 -5.28
N ILE A 65 -1.33 6.66 -5.01
CA ILE A 65 -2.40 7.66 -4.83
C ILE A 65 -2.03 8.64 -3.72
N PHE A 66 -1.60 8.15 -2.56
CA PHE A 66 -1.17 8.99 -1.45
C PHE A 66 0.01 9.90 -1.84
N SER A 67 0.99 9.36 -2.55
CA SER A 67 2.18 10.11 -2.98
C SER A 67 1.82 11.24 -3.94
N ILE A 68 0.91 10.97 -4.89
CA ILE A 68 0.39 11.98 -5.82
C ILE A 68 -0.42 13.03 -5.07
N ALA A 69 -1.35 12.62 -4.20
CA ALA A 69 -2.18 13.52 -3.40
C ALA A 69 -1.32 14.44 -2.52
N LYS A 70 -0.29 13.89 -1.87
CA LYS A 70 0.66 14.65 -1.06
C LYS A 70 1.44 15.64 -1.92
N MET A 71 1.91 15.24 -3.11
CA MET A 71 2.60 16.15 -4.03
C MET A 71 1.70 17.32 -4.44
N VAL A 72 0.43 17.07 -4.75
CA VAL A 72 -0.54 18.12 -5.10
C VAL A 72 -0.79 19.03 -3.91
N TYR A 73 -1.01 18.45 -2.72
CA TYR A 73 -1.25 19.21 -1.49
C TYR A 73 -0.07 20.11 -1.10
N ASP A 74 1.16 19.59 -1.22
CA ASP A 74 2.38 20.35 -0.94
C ASP A 74 2.56 21.51 -1.94
N ARG A 75 2.15 21.34 -3.21
CA ARG A 75 2.19 22.42 -4.23
C ARG A 75 1.13 23.49 -4.00
N MET A 76 -0.02 23.16 -3.42
CA MET A 76 -1.09 24.10 -3.14
C MET A 76 -0.81 25.01 -1.93
N GLN A 77 0.12 24.64 -1.06
CA GLN A 77 0.39 25.35 0.20
C GLN A 77 1.28 26.60 0.10
N GLY A 78 1.62 27.07 -1.11
CA GLY A 78 2.39 28.31 -1.31
C GLY A 78 3.77 28.33 -0.62
N PRO A 79 4.61 29.35 -0.86
CA PRO A 79 5.86 29.50 -0.14
C PRO A 79 5.54 29.69 1.35
N LYS A 80 6.01 28.78 2.21
CA LYS A 80 5.95 29.00 3.66
C LYS A 80 6.76 30.27 3.96
N GLU A 81 6.10 31.34 4.39
CA GLU A 81 6.79 32.54 4.84
C GLU A 81 7.74 32.16 5.97
N VAL A 82 9.04 32.13 5.65
CA VAL A 82 10.08 31.99 6.65
C VAL A 82 10.14 33.35 7.35
N VAL A 83 9.40 33.47 8.46
CA VAL A 83 9.52 34.63 9.34
C VAL A 83 10.91 34.55 9.98
N VAL A 84 11.89 35.17 9.34
CA VAL A 84 13.23 35.34 9.92
C VAL A 84 13.07 36.30 11.09
N LYS A 85 13.00 35.74 12.30
CA LYS A 85 13.06 36.52 13.52
C LYS A 85 14.49 37.05 13.64
N VAL A 86 14.72 38.27 13.17
CA VAL A 86 16.00 38.95 13.34
C VAL A 86 16.09 39.35 14.82
N GLU A 87 16.84 38.57 15.59
CA GLU A 87 17.17 38.90 16.97
C GLU A 87 18.27 39.97 16.92
N ASN A 88 17.86 41.24 17.01
CA ASN A 88 18.79 42.34 17.20
C ASN A 88 19.29 42.29 18.64
N ASN A 89 20.53 41.85 18.83
CA ASN A 89 21.26 42.01 20.08
C ASN A 89 21.86 43.43 20.09
N GLU A 90 21.20 44.35 20.81
CA GLU A 90 21.80 45.62 21.27
C GLU A 90 22.46 45.43 22.65
#